data_AF-A0A4R2IUW5-F1
#
_entry.id   AF-A0A4R2IUW5-F1
#
_cell.length_a   1.000
_cell.length_b   1.000
_cell.length_c   1.000
_cell.angle_alpha   90.00
_cell.angle_beta   90.00
_cell.angle_gamma   90.00
#
_symmetry.space_group_name_H-M   'P 1'
#
loop_
_entity.id
_entity.type
_entity.pdbx_description
1 polymer ?
#
loop_
_entity_poly.entity_id
_entity_poly.type
_entity_poly.pdbx_seq_one_letter_code
_entity_poly.pdbx_strand_id
1 'polypeptide(L)'
;MRGHGEERAIGSREVMTMTAPALPGTVDHGDPRTILGLGLPAHVLVRLDDSWAPAWLIGRPQCADGWVALVQCVDATGREQTIRLAPDRVTVANLG
;
A
#
# COMPACT_ATOMS: atom_id res chain seq x y z
N MET A 1 -58.89 18.87 25.31
CA MET A 1 -58.32 20.22 25.53
C MET A 1 -56.81 20.12 25.40
N ARG A 2 -56.21 20.72 24.34
CA ARG A 2 -54.76 21.03 24.11
C ARG A 2 -53.76 19.86 24.21
N GLY A 3 -52.71 19.70 23.40
CA GLY A 3 -52.07 20.44 22.30
C GLY A 3 -50.89 19.55 21.82
N HIS A 4 -50.63 19.46 20.52
CA HIS A 4 -49.48 20.10 19.83
C HIS A 4 -48.09 19.48 20.08
N GLY A 5 -47.43 19.13 18.96
CA GLY A 5 -45.99 18.87 18.82
C GLY A 5 -45.75 17.54 18.11
N GLU A 6 -46.02 17.40 16.81
CA GLU A 6 -45.02 17.57 15.73
C GLU A 6 -43.59 17.16 16.15
N GLU A 7 -43.28 15.87 16.10
CA GLU A 7 -41.91 15.39 16.02
C GLU A 7 -41.65 14.87 14.61
N ARG A 8 -40.73 15.58 13.95
CA ARG A 8 -40.44 15.50 12.53
C ARG A 8 -39.70 14.23 12.18
N ALA A 9 -40.06 13.68 11.03
CA ALA A 9 -39.27 12.71 10.31
C ALA A 9 -37.83 13.20 10.11
N ILE A 10 -36.86 12.35 10.47
CA ILE A 10 -35.57 12.30 9.80
C ILE A 10 -35.32 10.85 9.42
N GLY A 11 -35.58 10.57 8.14
CA GLY A 11 -35.25 9.30 7.53
C GLY A 11 -33.77 9.03 7.68
N SER A 12 -33.45 7.93 8.35
CA SER A 12 -32.13 7.33 8.39
C SER A 12 -31.76 6.92 6.97
N ARG A 13 -31.08 7.80 6.24
CA ARG A 13 -30.28 7.38 5.08
C ARG A 13 -29.08 6.67 5.67
N GLU A 14 -29.19 5.36 5.77
CA GLU A 14 -28.06 4.46 5.96
C GLU A 14 -27.12 4.68 4.77
N VAL A 15 -26.23 5.66 4.91
CA VAL A 15 -25.05 5.77 4.07
C VAL A 15 -24.27 4.50 4.35
N MET A 16 -24.24 3.59 3.37
CA MET A 16 -23.23 2.54 3.27
C MET A 16 -21.87 3.23 3.20
N THR A 17 -21.39 3.67 4.36
CA THR A 17 -20.00 4.07 4.53
C THR A 17 -19.27 2.75 4.50
N MET A 18 -18.72 2.41 3.32
CA MET A 18 -17.65 1.43 3.24
C MET A 18 -16.58 1.90 4.21
N THR A 19 -16.61 1.33 5.41
CA THR A 19 -15.49 1.42 6.34
C THR A 19 -14.37 0.65 5.66
N ALA A 20 -13.52 1.36 4.92
CA ALA A 20 -12.21 0.84 4.60
C ALA A 20 -11.55 0.56 5.95
N PRO A 21 -11.09 -0.68 6.23
CA PRO A 21 -10.47 -0.97 7.51
C PRO A 21 -9.30 -0.01 7.68
N ALA A 22 -9.42 0.90 8.65
CA ALA A 22 -8.28 1.62 9.18
C ALA A 22 -7.37 0.56 9.81
N LEU A 23 -6.36 0.10 9.06
CA LEU A 23 -5.37 -0.85 9.55
C LEU A 23 -4.60 -0.15 10.69
N PRO A 24 -4.69 -0.62 11.95
CA PRO A 24 -3.79 -0.19 13.00
C PRO A 24 -2.49 -0.96 12.79
N GLY A 25 -1.63 -0.41 11.94
CA GLY A 25 -0.29 -0.91 11.77
C GLY A 25 0.62 0.28 11.71
N THR A 26 1.42 0.49 12.75
CA THR A 26 2.81 0.87 12.47
C THR A 26 3.28 -0.13 11.45
N VAL A 27 3.31 0.28 10.19
CA VAL A 27 3.99 -0.45 9.13
C VAL A 27 5.43 -0.46 9.57
N ASP A 28 5.81 -1.51 10.29
CA ASP A 28 7.19 -1.92 10.39
C ASP A 28 7.57 -2.21 8.94
N HIS A 29 8.10 -1.17 8.28
CA HIS A 29 8.68 -1.28 6.96
C HIS A 29 9.91 -2.14 7.20
N GLY A 30 9.70 -3.46 7.19
CA GLY A 30 10.66 -4.44 7.66
C GLY A 30 12.04 -4.12 7.12
N ASP A 31 13.04 -4.27 7.98
CA ASP A 31 14.44 -3.91 7.74
C ASP A 31 14.81 -4.11 6.25
N PRO A 32 15.28 -3.09 5.51
CA PRO A 32 15.54 -3.20 4.07
C PRO A 32 16.59 -4.29 3.76
N ARG A 33 17.35 -4.72 4.78
CA ARG A 33 18.24 -5.88 4.72
C ARG A 33 17.50 -7.21 4.49
N THR A 34 16.26 -7.35 4.95
CA THR A 34 15.41 -8.52 4.73
C THR A 34 15.16 -8.76 3.24
N ILE A 35 15.04 -7.68 2.45
CA ILE A 35 14.79 -7.72 1.00
C ILE A 35 15.99 -8.30 0.22
N LEU A 36 17.21 -8.10 0.74
CA LEU A 36 18.43 -8.63 0.13
C LEU A 36 18.49 -10.16 0.18
N GLY A 37 17.87 -10.77 1.20
CA GLY A 37 17.82 -12.22 1.39
C GLY A 37 16.75 -12.93 0.56
N LEU A 38 15.85 -12.20 -0.12
CA LEU A 38 14.78 -12.80 -0.90
C LEU A 38 15.29 -13.48 -2.18
N GLY A 39 14.80 -14.69 -2.45
CA GLY A 39 14.94 -15.32 -3.77
C GLY A 39 14.20 -14.51 -4.83
N LEU A 40 14.81 -14.30 -5.99
CA LEU A 40 14.19 -13.54 -7.08
C LEU A 40 13.48 -14.48 -8.07
N PRO A 41 12.30 -14.11 -8.61
CA PRO A 41 11.53 -12.90 -8.27
C PRO A 41 10.81 -13.01 -6.92
N ALA A 42 10.65 -11.89 -6.20
CA ALA A 42 9.96 -11.82 -4.91
C ALA A 42 8.82 -10.80 -4.91
N HIS A 43 7.71 -11.10 -4.23
CA HIS A 43 6.65 -10.13 -3.99
C HIS A 43 7.09 -9.10 -2.94
N VAL A 44 6.95 -7.82 -3.30
CA VAL A 44 7.26 -6.69 -2.44
C VAL A 44 6.16 -5.64 -2.54
N LEU A 45 6.12 -4.73 -1.58
CA LEU A 45 5.37 -3.49 -1.69
C LEU A 45 6.34 -2.36 -1.99
N VAL A 46 5.96 -1.47 -2.89
CA VAL A 46 6.77 -0.33 -3.30
C VAL A 46 6.02 0.97 -3.06
N ARG A 47 6.71 1.99 -2.58
CA ARG A 47 6.12 3.32 -2.38
C ARG A 47 6.23 4.13 -3.67
N LEU A 48 5.08 4.28 -4.34
CA LEU A 48 4.89 5.13 -5.51
C LEU A 48 4.11 6.36 -5.09
N ASP A 49 4.70 7.54 -5.32
CA ASP A 49 4.20 8.80 -4.78
C ASP A 49 4.00 8.72 -3.27
N ASP A 50 2.74 8.66 -2.80
CA ASP A 50 2.40 8.52 -1.38
C ASP A 50 1.67 7.21 -1.03
N SER A 51 1.56 6.28 -1.99
CA SER A 51 0.84 5.02 -1.81
C SER A 51 1.77 3.82 -1.94
N TRP A 52 1.51 2.79 -1.15
CA TRP A 52 2.15 1.48 -1.32
C TRP A 52 1.40 0.67 -2.37
N ALA A 53 2.12 0.19 -3.37
CA ALA A 53 1.60 -0.63 -4.45
C ALA A 53 2.30 -1.99 -4.48
N PRO A 54 1.60 -3.09 -4.83
CA PRO A 54 2.22 -4.38 -5.02
C PRO A 54 3.13 -4.37 -6.25
N ALA A 55 4.33 -4.92 -6.09
CA ALA A 55 5.30 -5.07 -7.16
C ALA A 55 6.09 -6.37 -7.00
N TRP A 56 6.80 -6.72 -8.07
CA TRP A 56 7.74 -7.82 -8.10
C TRP A 56 9.15 -7.30 -8.06
N LEU A 57 9.92 -7.64 -7.04
CA LEU A 57 11.36 -7.46 -7.06
C LEU A 57 11.96 -8.47 -8.02
N ILE A 58 12.51 -7.96 -9.12
CA ILE A 58 13.11 -8.77 -10.19
C ILE A 58 14.64 -8.66 -10.21
N GLY A 59 15.21 -7.69 -9.48
CA GLY A 59 16.66 -7.50 -9.42
C GLY A 59 17.10 -6.56 -8.31
N ARG A 60 18.40 -6.64 -7.97
CA ARG A 60 19.04 -5.80 -6.96
C ARG A 60 20.44 -5.36 -7.43
N PRO A 61 20.54 -4.54 -8.50
CA PRO A 61 21.83 -4.03 -8.96
C PRO A 61 22.56 -3.26 -7.85
N GLN A 62 23.87 -3.48 -7.74
CA GLN A 62 24.75 -2.65 -6.91
C GLN A 62 25.03 -1.33 -7.62
N CYS A 63 25.04 -0.24 -6.85
CA CYS A 63 25.35 1.12 -7.25
C CYS A 63 26.41 1.70 -6.29
N ALA A 64 27.03 2.82 -6.64
CA ALA A 64 28.08 3.43 -5.83
C ALA A 64 27.65 3.73 -4.39
N ASP A 65 26.38 4.09 -4.19
CA ASP A 65 25.79 4.47 -2.91
C ASP A 65 25.00 3.32 -2.22
N GLY A 66 25.11 2.09 -2.74
CA GLY A 66 24.40 0.91 -2.23
C GLY A 66 23.59 0.19 -3.32
N TRP A 67 22.67 -0.67 -2.93
CA TRP A 67 21.85 -1.41 -3.89
C TRP A 67 20.57 -0.65 -4.25
N VAL A 68 20.07 -0.90 -5.46
CA VAL A 68 18.81 -0.34 -5.96
C VAL A 68 17.85 -1.48 -6.21
N ALA A 69 16.60 -1.33 -5.79
CA ALA A 69 15.56 -2.30 -6.08
C ALA A 69 15.11 -2.13 -7.54
N LEU A 70 15.28 -3.16 -8.35
CA LEU A 70 14.66 -3.24 -9.67
C LEU A 70 13.34 -3.98 -9.51
N VAL A 71 12.24 -3.28 -9.66
CA VAL A 71 10.90 -3.81 -9.44
C VAL A 71 10.05 -3.67 -10.68
N GLN A 72 9.17 -4.64 -10.91
CA GLN A 72 8.15 -4.62 -11.94
C GLN A 72 6.78 -4.43 -11.26
N CYS A 73 6.05 -3.38 -11.61
CA CYS A 73 4.73 -3.09 -11.08
C CYS A 73 3.77 -2.76 -12.21
N VAL A 74 2.47 -2.89 -11.94
CA VAL A 74 1.43 -2.41 -12.84
C VAL A 74 0.98 -1.05 -12.36
N ASP A 75 1.05 -0.03 -13.21
CA ASP A 75 0.54 1.30 -12.85
C ASP A 75 -0.99 1.38 -12.96
N ALA A 76 -1.57 2.52 -12.56
CA ALA A 76 -3.02 2.74 -12.56
C ALA A 76 -3.70 2.59 -13.93
N THR A 77 -2.95 2.68 -15.03
CA THR A 77 -3.41 2.45 -16.41
C THR A 77 -3.36 0.98 -16.83
N GLY A 78 -2.91 0.08 -15.96
CA GLY A 78 -2.79 -1.35 -16.26
C GLY A 78 -1.52 -1.71 -17.04
N ARG A 79 -0.55 -0.79 -17.18
CA ARG A 79 0.70 -1.06 -17.87
C ARG A 79 1.77 -1.58 -16.92
N GLU A 80 2.48 -2.59 -17.36
CA GLU A 80 3.66 -3.10 -16.68
C GLU A 80 4.82 -2.13 -16.85
N GLN A 81 5.39 -1.70 -15.74
CA GLN A 81 6.54 -0.80 -15.69
C GLN A 81 7.64 -1.43 -14.86
N THR A 82 8.87 -1.34 -15.37
CA THR A 82 10.07 -1.68 -14.61
C THR A 82 10.69 -0.40 -14.09
N ILE A 83 10.73 -0.26 -12.76
CA ILE A 83 11.21 0.95 -12.10
C ILE A 83 12.37 0.62 -11.16
N ARG A 84 13.21 1.62 -10.96
CA ARG A 84 14.34 1.55 -10.01
C ARG A 84 13.99 2.38 -8.80
N LEU A 85 13.98 1.76 -7.65
CA LEU A 85 13.64 2.41 -6.38
C LEU A 85 14.78 2.29 -5.38
N ALA A 86 14.94 3.35 -4.58
CA ALA A 86 15.78 3.29 -3.40
C ALA A 86 15.27 2.18 -2.46
N PRO A 87 16.16 1.51 -1.71
CA PRO A 87 15.79 0.40 -0.84
C PRO A 87 14.79 0.79 0.25
N ASP A 88 14.80 2.05 0.69
CA ASP A 88 13.85 2.63 1.65
C ASP A 88 12.41 2.72 1.11
N ARG A 89 12.23 2.71 -0.22
CA ARG A 89 10.90 2.73 -0.87
C ARG A 89 10.35 1.34 -1.17
N VAL A 90 11.01 0.29 -0.71
CA VAL A 90 10.58 -1.09 -0.92
C VAL A 90 10.50 -1.78 0.42
N THR A 91 9.44 -2.55 0.62
CA THR A 91 9.26 -3.37 1.83
C THR A 91 8.78 -4.77 1.45
N VAL A 92 9.02 -5.74 2.31
CA VAL A 92 8.42 -7.06 2.16
C VAL A 92 6.91 -6.96 2.34
N ALA A 93 6.14 -7.60 1.45
CA ALA A 93 4.73 -7.79 1.68
C ALA A 93 4.61 -8.77 2.87
N ASN A 94 4.42 -8.25 4.09
CA ASN A 94 4.13 -9.09 5.24
C ASN A 94 2.70 -9.63 5.08
N LEU A 95 2.57 -10.72 4.33
CA LEU A 95 1.40 -11.58 4.37
C LEU A 95 1.51 -12.35 5.69
N GLY A 96 0.87 -11.79 6.72
CA GLY A 96 0.74 -12.42 8.04
C GLY A 96 0.09 -13.79 7.98
#